data_AF-A0A932KLS5-F1
#
_entry.id   AF-A0A932KLS5-F1
#
_cell.length_a   1.000
_cell.length_b   1.000
_cell.length_c   1.000
_cell.angle_alpha   90.00
_cell.angle_beta   90.00
_cell.angle_gamma   90.00
#
_symmetry.space_group_name_H-M   'P 1'
#
loop_
_entity.id
_entity.type
_entity.pdbx_description
1 polymer ?
#
loop_
_entity_poly.entity_id
_entity_poly.type
_entity_poly.pdbx_seq_one_letter_code
_entity_poly.pdbx_strand_id
1 'polypeptide(L)' 'MKQARRCVRDADLAKAGAALKRAAVRARMLAEQTNTPLVIYEDGHLIRKRVAQAKAR' A
#
# COMPACT_ATOMS: atom_id res chain seq x y z
N MET A 1 -13.74 -11.29 -19.28
CA MET A 1 -12.79 -10.30 -19.82
C MET A 1 -11.37 -10.81 -19.54
N LYS A 2 -10.56 -11.11 -20.57
CA LYS A 2 -9.18 -11.59 -20.39
C LYS A 2 -8.32 -10.40 -19.94
N GLN A 3 -7.78 -10.44 -18.73
CA GLN A 3 -6.80 -9.45 -18.28
C GLN A 3 -5.54 -9.60 -19.14
N ALA A 4 -5.25 -8.62 -19.98
CA ALA A 4 -3.98 -8.56 -20.70
C ALA A 4 -2.87 -8.43 -19.65
N ARG A 5 -1.96 -9.40 -19.61
CA ARG A 5 -0.76 -9.35 -18.77
C ARG A 5 0.11 -8.21 -19.31
N ARG A 6 -0.01 -7.03 -18.73
CA ARG A 6 0.80 -5.85 -19.10
C ARG A 6 2.23 -6.14 -18.64
N CYS A 7 3.03 -6.70 -19.53
CA CYS A 7 4.43 -7.01 -19.26
C CYS A 7 5.18 -5.68 -19.16
N VAL A 8 5.65 -5.34 -17.96
CA VAL A 8 6.51 -4.18 -17.75
C VAL A 8 7.83 -4.50 -18.44
N ARG A 9 8.14 -3.79 -19.54
CA ARG A 9 9.38 -3.97 -20.31
C ARG A 9 10.61 -3.42 -19.60
N ASP A 10 10.39 -2.52 -18.65
CA ASP A 10 11.42 -1.88 -17.84
C ASP A 10 11.79 -2.79 -16.66
N ALA A 11 13.06 -3.19 -16.61
CA ALA A 11 13.58 -4.10 -15.60
C ALA A 11 13.59 -3.49 -14.19
N ASP A 12 13.74 -2.18 -14.07
CA ASP A 12 13.73 -1.47 -12.79
C ASP A 12 12.30 -1.37 -12.25
N LEU A 13 11.33 -1.09 -13.12
CA LEU A 13 9.92 -1.04 -12.75
C LEU A 13 9.29 -2.42 -12.56
N ALA A 14 9.90 -3.50 -13.08
CA ALA A 14 9.38 -4.86 -12.96
C ALA A 14 9.12 -5.28 -11.50
N LYS A 15 9.89 -4.75 -10.54
CA LYS A 15 9.76 -5.05 -9.10
C LYS A 15 9.03 -3.99 -8.30
N ALA A 16 8.59 -2.88 -8.93
CA ALA A 16 7.97 -1.76 -8.24
C ALA A 16 6.72 -2.18 -7.45
N GLY A 17 5.84 -3.00 -8.03
CA GLY A 17 4.64 -3.47 -7.36
C GLY A 17 4.92 -4.25 -6.06
N ALA A 18 5.95 -5.09 -6.05
CA ALA A 18 6.36 -5.82 -4.85
C ALA A 18 6.99 -4.89 -3.80
N ALA A 19 7.75 -3.88 -4.23
CA ALA A 19 8.31 -2.87 -3.34
C ALA A 19 7.20 -2.03 -2.67
N LEU A 20 6.21 -1.59 -3.45
CA LEU A 20 5.06 -0.81 -2.96
C LEU A 20 4.23 -1.59 -1.94
N LYS A 21 3.95 -2.88 -2.18
CA LYS A 21 3.24 -3.73 -1.20
C LYS A 21 3.99 -3.82 0.13
N ARG A 22 5.32 -4.01 0.09
CA ARG A 22 6.15 -4.03 1.30
C ARG A 22 6.14 -2.68 2.03
N ALA A 23 6.22 -1.58 1.27
CA ALA A 23 6.14 -0.23 1.84
C ALA A 23 4.80 0.01 2.54
N ALA A 24 3.68 -0.42 1.93
CA ALA A 24 2.34 -0.28 2.51
C ALA A 24 2.19 -1.05 3.83
N VAL A 25 2.72 -2.27 3.91
CA VAL A 25 2.71 -3.06 5.16
C VAL A 25 3.50 -2.35 6.26
N ARG A 26 4.70 -1.83 5.95
CA ARG A 26 5.51 -1.07 6.92
C ARG A 26 4.84 0.22 7.36
N ALA A 27 4.26 0.98 6.44
CA ALA A 27 3.56 2.22 6.76
C ALA A 27 2.38 1.98 7.72
N ARG A 28 1.64 0.88 7.52
CA ARG A 28 0.58 0.46 8.44
C ARG A 28 1.09 0.14 9.84
N MET A 29 2.15 -0.68 9.94
CA MET A 29 2.76 -1.02 11.24
C MET A 29 3.28 0.22 11.97
N LEU A 30 3.94 1.14 11.25
CA LEU A 30 4.45 2.38 11.85
C LEU A 30 3.32 3.30 12.31
N ALA A 31 2.27 3.46 11.51
CA ALA A 31 1.10 4.26 11.86
C ALA A 31 0.40 3.74 13.13
N GLU A 32 0.32 2.41 13.26
CA GLU A 32 -0.18 1.74 14.45
C GLU A 32 0.73 1.96 15.68
N GLN A 33 2.03 1.74 15.54
CA GLN A 33 3.01 1.93 16.63
C GLN A 33 3.08 3.37 17.15
N THR A 34 2.95 4.34 16.25
CA THR A 34 3.09 5.77 16.57
C THR A 34 1.76 6.46 16.85
N ASN A 35 0.64 5.73 16.75
CA ASN A 35 -0.72 6.28 16.84
C ASN A 35 -0.94 7.46 15.86
N THR A 36 -0.35 7.38 14.67
CA THR A 36 -0.49 8.37 13.61
C THR A 36 -1.46 7.88 12.53
N PRO A 37 -2.19 8.78 11.84
CA PRO A 37 -3.06 8.39 10.75
C PRO A 37 -2.24 7.99 9.52
N LEU A 38 -2.66 6.93 8.83
CA LEU A 38 -2.12 6.56 7.53
C LEU A 38 -2.81 7.38 6.44
N VAL A 39 -2.03 8.04 5.58
CA VAL A 39 -2.55 8.80 4.42
C VAL A 39 -2.52 7.92 3.19
N ILE A 40 -3.66 7.81 2.50
CA ILE A 40 -3.85 6.97 1.30
C ILE A 40 -4.36 7.88 0.18
N TYR A 41 -3.86 7.69 -1.03
CA TYR A 41 -4.42 8.31 -2.23
C TYR A 41 -5.38 7.32 -2.89
N GLU A 42 -6.67 7.66 -2.96
CA GLU A 42 -7.74 6.83 -3.49
C GLU A 42 -8.70 7.73 -4.28
N ASP A 43 -9.03 7.33 -5.51
CA ASP A 43 -9.96 8.05 -6.40
C ASP A 43 -9.70 9.55 -6.55
N GLY A 44 -8.44 9.95 -6.65
CA GLY A 44 -8.07 11.36 -6.81
C GLY A 44 -7.95 12.15 -5.50
N HIS A 45 -8.23 11.52 -4.36
CA HIS A 45 -8.33 12.17 -3.06
C HIS A 45 -7.33 11.63 -2.06
N LEU A 46 -6.89 12.49 -1.12
CA LEU A 46 -6.09 12.09 0.03
C LEU A 46 -7.01 11.74 1.20
N ILE A 47 -7.00 10.47 1.60
CA ILE A 47 -7.79 9.93 2.70
C ILE A 47 -6.88 9.68 3.89
N ARG A 48 -7.26 10.20 5.06
CA ARG A 48 -6.58 9.90 6.33
C ARG A 48 -7.33 8.78 7.04
N LYS A 49 -6.69 7.62 7.19
CA LYS A 49 -7.27 6.44 7.85
C LYS A 49 -6.55 6.15 9.15
N ARG A 50 -7.30 6.08 10.25
CA ARG A 50 -6.80 5.49 11.50
C ARG A 50 -6.72 3.97 11.30
N VAL A 51 -5.54 3.41 11.55
CA VAL A 51 -5.34 1.97 11.58
C VAL A 51 -5.55 1.51 13.02
N ALA A 52 -6.73 0.96 13.31
CA ALA A 52 -6.99 0.28 14.57
C ALA A 52 -6.16 -1.01 14.59
N GLN A 53 -5.67 -1.40 15.78
CA GLN A 53 -5.11 -2.74 16.00
C GLN A 53 -6.07 -3.76 15.41
N ALA A 54 -5.61 -4.52 14.42
CA ALA A 54 -6.36 -5.67 13.96
C ALA A 54 -6.49 -6.58 15.17
N LYS A 55 -7.70 -6.71 15.71
CA LYS A 55 -8.00 -7.57 16.85
C LYS A 55 -7.46 -8.95 16.50
N ALA A 56 -6.37 -9.36 17.15
CA ALA A 56 -5.90 -10.73 17.08
C ALA A 56 -7.07 -11.59 17.56
N ARG A 57 -7.63 -12.39 16.65
CA ARG A 57 -8.66 -13.39 16.96
C ARG A 57 -8.02 -14.76 16.93
#